data_AF-A0A284VQK2-F1
#
_entry.id   AF-A0A284VQK2-F1
#
_cell.length_a   1.000
_cell.length_b   1.000
_cell.length_c   1.000
_cell.angle_alpha   90.00
_cell.angle_beta   90.00
_cell.angle_gamma   90.00
#
_symmetry.space_group_name_H-M   'P 1'
#
loop_
_entity.id
_entity.type
_entity.pdbx_description
1 polymer ?
#
loop_
_entity_poly.entity_id
_entity_poly.type
_entity_poly.pdbx_seq_one_letter_code
_entity_poly.pdbx_strand_id
1 'polypeptide(L)'
;MIEFLRAVLGGLFLFLIPGLAWCLLLFEKEKKDALELVALSIALSISISTLSIFFLNSMLGVKITLINAGIILVILTITPVFFWIRRGNSLRDLYEELTIRSYKKLNVKKI
;
A
#
# COMPACT_ATOMS: atom_id res chain seq x y z
N MET A 1 -25.59 10.35 -17.63
CA MET A 1 -24.60 9.28 -17.92
C MET A 1 -23.23 9.57 -17.29
N ILE A 2 -22.68 10.77 -17.47
CA ILE A 2 -21.39 11.19 -16.88
C ILE A 2 -21.38 11.09 -15.34
N GLU A 3 -22.47 11.51 -14.70
CA GLU A 3 -22.64 11.44 -13.23
C GLU A 3 -22.55 10.01 -12.67
N PHE A 4 -23.15 9.05 -13.38
CA PHE A 4 -23.11 7.64 -13.00
C PHE A 4 -21.69 7.08 -13.11
N LEU A 5 -21.01 7.37 -14.23
CA LEU A 5 -19.64 6.95 -14.44
C LEU A 5 -18.70 7.54 -13.39
N ARG A 6 -18.90 8.81 -13.01
CA ARG A 6 -18.17 9.49 -11.94
C ARG A 6 -18.39 8.83 -10.59
N ALA A 7 -19.62 8.47 -10.25
CA ALA A 7 -19.94 7.82 -8.98
C ALA A 7 -19.31 6.42 -8.90
N VAL A 8 -19.39 5.63 -9.98
CA VAL A 8 -18.80 4.29 -10.05
C VAL A 8 -17.28 4.37 -9.97
N LEU A 9 -16.63 5.22 -10.76
CA LEU A 9 -15.19 5.40 -10.72
C LEU A 9 -14.72 5.95 -9.37
N GLY A 10 -15.43 6.93 -8.81
CA GLY A 10 -15.14 7.50 -7.51
C GLY A 10 -15.27 6.47 -6.39
N GLY A 11 -16.32 5.65 -6.41
CA GLY A 11 -16.50 4.55 -5.47
C GLY A 11 -15.39 3.50 -5.60
N LEU A 12 -15.07 3.09 -6.82
CA LEU A 12 -13.98 2.14 -7.07
C LEU A 12 -12.63 2.70 -6.60
N PHE A 13 -12.38 3.98 -6.85
CA PHE A 13 -11.19 4.67 -6.36
C PHE A 13 -11.13 4.67 -4.83
N LEU A 14 -12.24 4.96 -4.17
CA LEU A 14 -12.36 5.02 -2.71
C LEU A 14 -12.17 3.64 -2.05
N PHE A 15 -12.80 2.61 -2.60
CA PHE A 15 -12.87 1.28 -1.98
C PHE A 15 -11.75 0.35 -2.41
N LEU A 16 -11.13 0.55 -3.56
CA LEU A 16 -10.12 -0.38 -4.07
C LEU A 16 -8.70 0.14 -3.84
N ILE A 17 -8.44 1.41 -4.12
CA ILE A 17 -7.05 1.92 -4.23
C ILE A 17 -6.31 1.99 -2.90
N PRO A 18 -6.88 2.54 -1.80
CA PRO A 18 -6.19 2.57 -0.52
C PRO A 18 -5.90 1.15 -0.04
N GLY A 19 -6.90 0.26 -0.10
CA GLY A 19 -6.77 -1.14 0.28
C GLY A 19 -5.70 -1.89 -0.53
N LEU A 20 -5.66 -1.70 -1.86
CA LEU A 20 -4.65 -2.30 -2.72
C LEU A 20 -3.25 -1.82 -2.38
N ALA A 21 -3.06 -0.52 -2.17
CA ALA A 21 -1.75 0.04 -1.84
C ALA A 21 -1.19 -0.55 -0.54
N TRP A 22 -2.04 -0.72 0.48
CA TRP A 22 -1.67 -1.38 1.73
C TRP A 22 -1.46 -2.89 1.56
N CYS A 23 -2.29 -3.57 0.77
CA CYS A 23 -2.11 -4.99 0.47
C CYS A 23 -0.76 -5.25 -0.20
N LEU A 24 -0.36 -4.43 -1.16
CA LEU A 24 0.93 -4.53 -1.83
C LEU A 24 2.08 -4.35 -0.83
N LEU A 25 2.01 -3.35 0.06
CA LEU A 25 3.08 -3.12 1.04
C LEU A 25 3.19 -4.24 2.09
N LEU A 26 2.04 -4.74 2.58
CA LEU A 26 1.99 -5.72 3.68
C LEU A 26 2.20 -7.16 3.21
N PHE A 27 1.68 -7.50 2.02
CA PHE A 27 1.61 -8.89 1.54
C PHE A 27 2.40 -9.14 0.25
N GLU A 28 3.34 -8.25 -0.11
CA GLU A 28 4.21 -8.37 -1.30
C GLU A 28 4.87 -9.75 -1.46
N LYS A 29 5.16 -10.43 -0.34
CA LYS A 29 5.91 -11.68 -0.30
C LYS A 29 5.04 -12.93 -0.36
N GLU A 30 3.73 -12.79 -0.24
CA GLU A 30 2.80 -13.92 -0.22
C GLU A 30 2.23 -14.14 -1.63
N LYS A 31 2.35 -15.37 -2.14
CA LYS A 31 1.64 -15.78 -3.35
C LYS A 31 0.16 -15.96 -3.01
N LYS A 32 -0.60 -14.87 -3.12
CA LYS A 32 -2.04 -14.87 -2.93
C LYS A 32 -2.76 -15.06 -4.25
N ASP A 33 -3.82 -15.84 -4.23
CA ASP A 33 -4.72 -15.93 -5.37
C ASP A 33 -5.44 -14.59 -5.59
N ALA A 34 -5.80 -14.31 -6.85
CA ALA A 34 -6.41 -13.04 -7.24
C ALA A 34 -7.72 -12.74 -6.46
N LEU A 35 -8.51 -13.79 -6.16
CA LEU A 35 -9.74 -13.65 -5.38
C LEU A 35 -9.45 -13.18 -3.95
N GLU A 36 -8.42 -13.74 -3.32
CA GLU A 36 -8.03 -13.41 -1.97
C GLU A 36 -7.50 -11.97 -1.89
N LEU A 37 -6.71 -11.55 -2.89
CA LEU A 37 -6.21 -10.17 -2.98
C LEU A 37 -7.35 -9.14 -3.10
N VAL A 38 -8.37 -9.43 -3.92
CA VAL A 38 -9.53 -8.55 -4.10
C VAL A 38 -10.34 -8.46 -2.80
N ALA A 39 -10.64 -9.60 -2.17
CA ALA A 39 -11.37 -9.64 -0.91
C ALA A 39 -10.62 -8.88 0.20
N LEU A 40 -9.32 -9.11 0.31
CA LEU A 40 -8.46 -8.47 1.29
C LEU A 40 -8.36 -6.97 1.05
N SER A 41 -8.21 -6.53 -0.20
CA SER A 41 -8.17 -5.12 -0.57
C SER A 41 -9.45 -4.39 -0.17
N ILE A 42 -10.62 -4.96 -0.46
CA ILE A 42 -11.91 -4.33 -0.14
C ILE A 42 -12.08 -4.23 1.38
N ALA A 43 -11.86 -5.35 2.09
CA ALA A 43 -11.97 -5.38 3.55
C ALA A 43 -10.99 -4.40 4.22
N LEU A 44 -9.76 -4.34 3.73
CA LEU A 44 -8.72 -3.46 4.24
C LEU A 44 -9.06 -2.01 3.97
N SER A 45 -9.54 -1.65 2.77
CA SER A 45 -9.92 -0.28 2.45
C SER A 45 -11.03 0.24 3.36
N ILE A 46 -12.10 -0.55 3.55
CA ILE A 46 -13.23 -0.15 4.42
C ILE A 46 -12.75 0.02 5.86
N SER A 47 -11.94 -0.92 6.35
CA SER A 47 -11.42 -0.89 7.71
C SER A 47 -10.52 0.32 7.95
N ILE A 48 -9.53 0.54 7.07
CA ILE A 48 -8.52 1.57 7.26
C ILE A 48 -9.07 2.98 7.01
N SER A 49 -9.97 3.15 6.05
CA SER A 49 -10.64 4.44 5.78
C SER A 49 -11.52 4.85 6.96
N THR A 50 -12.41 3.96 7.42
CA THR A 50 -13.31 4.22 8.54
C THR A 50 -12.52 4.50 9.80
N LEU A 51 -11.54 3.64 10.12
CA LEU A 51 -10.72 3.79 11.32
C LEU A 51 -9.89 5.07 11.28
N SER A 52 -9.30 5.44 10.14
CA SER A 52 -8.51 6.67 10.03
C SER A 52 -9.36 7.91 10.22
N ILE A 53 -10.51 8.00 9.54
CA ILE A 53 -11.41 9.15 9.67
C ILE A 53 -11.94 9.25 11.11
N PHE A 54 -12.37 8.13 11.69
CA PHE A 54 -12.84 8.09 13.06
C PHE A 54 -11.75 8.47 14.07
N PHE A 55 -10.54 7.94 13.89
CA PHE A 55 -9.40 8.21 14.74
C PHE A 55 -8.98 9.68 14.70
N LEU A 56 -8.87 10.28 13.51
CA LEU A 56 -8.53 11.70 13.38
C LEU A 56 -9.64 12.61 13.93
N ASN A 57 -10.91 12.24 13.75
CA ASN A 57 -12.01 12.97 14.36
C ASN A 57 -12.00 12.86 15.89
N SER A 58 -11.77 11.67 16.44
CA SER A 58 -11.84 11.42 17.88
C SER A 58 -10.61 11.91 18.65
N MET A 59 -9.39 11.77 18.11
CA MET A 59 -8.16 12.18 18.81
C MET A 59 -7.74 13.61 18.51
N LEU A 60 -7.85 14.05 17.25
CA LEU A 60 -7.37 15.37 16.82
C LEU A 60 -8.50 16.39 16.66
N GLY A 61 -9.76 16.00 16.90
CA GLY A 61 -10.91 16.88 16.76
C GLY A 61 -11.19 17.32 15.32
N VAL A 62 -10.67 16.60 14.33
CA VAL A 62 -10.82 16.95 12.91
C VAL A 62 -12.26 16.72 12.50
N LYS A 63 -12.97 17.81 12.14
CA LYS A 63 -14.35 17.71 11.65
C LYS A 63 -14.43 16.79 10.42
N ILE A 64 -15.40 15.89 10.41
CA ILE A 64 -15.70 15.00 9.28
C ILE A 64 -16.40 15.83 8.19
N THR A 65 -15.61 16.47 7.35
CA THR A 65 -16.08 17.16 6.14
C THR A 65 -15.61 16.40 4.91
N LEU A 66 -16.26 16.63 3.75
CA LEU A 66 -15.87 16.00 2.48
C LEU A 66 -14.40 16.26 2.14
N ILE A 67 -13.93 17.48 2.37
CA ILE A 67 -12.55 17.91 2.09
C ILE A 67 -11.57 17.15 3.00
N ASN A 68 -11.84 17.11 4.31
CA ASN A 68 -10.96 16.45 5.27
C ASN A 68 -10.89 14.94 5.01
N ALA A 69 -12.04 14.30 4.78
CA ALA A 69 -12.09 12.88 4.43
C ALA A 69 -11.31 12.58 3.14
N GLY A 70 -11.45 13.42 2.11
CA GLY A 70 -10.70 13.31 0.86
C GLY A 70 -9.19 13.40 1.09
N ILE A 71 -8.72 14.40 1.86
CA ILE A 71 -7.30 14.58 2.18
C ILE A 71 -6.76 13.36 2.94
N ILE A 72 -7.49 12.87 3.94
CA ILE A 72 -7.09 11.69 4.71
C ILE A 72 -6.89 10.49 3.80
N LEU A 73 -7.82 10.21 2.89
CA LEU A 73 -7.74 9.07 1.98
C LEU A 73 -6.59 9.17 0.99
N VAL A 74 -6.29 10.38 0.50
CA VAL A 74 -5.13 10.63 -0.37
C VAL A 74 -3.84 10.33 0.39
N ILE A 75 -3.70 10.85 1.62
CA ILE A 75 -2.52 10.57 2.47
C ILE A 75 -2.40 9.07 2.75
N LEU A 76 -3.53 8.41 3.05
CA LEU A 76 -3.60 6.98 3.34
C LEU A 76 -3.15 6.11 2.17
N THR A 77 -3.31 6.60 0.94
CA THR A 77 -2.88 5.92 -0.29
C THR A 77 -1.42 6.20 -0.61
N ILE A 78 -0.97 7.45 -0.47
CA ILE A 78 0.41 7.85 -0.79
C ILE A 78 1.41 7.22 0.18
N THR A 79 1.05 7.12 1.46
CA THR A 79 1.93 6.59 2.52
C THR A 79 2.45 5.19 2.21
N PRO A 80 1.60 4.17 1.96
CA PRO A 80 2.08 2.82 1.67
C PRO A 80 2.82 2.73 0.34
N VAL A 81 2.40 3.47 -0.69
CA VAL A 81 3.10 3.52 -1.99
C VAL A 81 4.52 4.04 -1.83
N PHE A 82 4.69 5.12 -1.07
CA PHE A 82 6.00 5.71 -0.80
C PHE A 82 6.91 4.75 -0.03
N PHE A 83 6.37 4.06 0.98
CA PHE A 83 7.09 3.03 1.72
C PHE A 83 7.46 1.83 0.85
N TRP A 84 6.56 1.41 -0.04
CA TRP A 84 6.78 0.29 -0.95
C TRP A 84 7.95 0.58 -1.90
N ILE A 85 7.98 1.77 -2.52
CA ILE A 85 9.08 2.20 -3.40
C ILE A 85 10.42 2.22 -2.65
N ARG A 86 10.45 2.78 -1.42
CA ARG A 86 11.67 2.80 -0.60
C ARG A 86 12.15 1.39 -0.22
N ARG A 87 11.23 0.47 0.08
CA ARG A 87 11.55 -0.90 0.46
C ARG A 87 12.15 -1.71 -0.69
N GLY A 88 11.63 -1.52 -1.90
CA GLY A 88 12.16 -2.16 -3.12
C GLY A 88 13.62 -1.81 -3.41
N ASN A 89 14.03 -0.56 -3.15
CA ASN A 89 15.43 -0.15 -3.30
C ASN A 89 16.37 -0.87 -2.32
N SER A 90 15.99 -0.97 -1.05
CA SER A 90 16.86 -1.57 -0.02
C SER A 90 17.12 -3.06 -0.23
N LEU A 91 16.19 -3.81 -0.83
CA LEU A 91 16.37 -5.24 -1.12
C LEU A 91 17.26 -5.49 -2.35
N ARG A 92 17.24 -4.60 -3.36
CA ARG A 92 18.19 -4.67 -4.49
C ARG A 92 19.62 -4.49 -4.00
N ASP A 93 19.85 -3.52 -3.12
CA ASP A 93 21.18 -3.24 -2.57
C ASP A 93 21.73 -4.44 -1.77
N LEU A 94 20.87 -5.10 -0.98
CA LEU A 94 21.22 -6.29 -0.20
C LEU A 94 21.51 -7.51 -1.08
N TYR A 95 20.78 -7.67 -2.19
CA TYR A 95 21.02 -8.75 -3.13
C TYR A 95 22.35 -8.54 -3.89
N GLU A 96 22.66 -7.32 -4.30
CA GLU A 96 23.97 -7.01 -4.91
C GLU A 96 25.12 -7.27 -3.93
N GLU A 97 24.99 -6.88 -2.67
CA GLU A 97 26.00 -7.17 -1.63
C GLU A 97 26.23 -8.68 -1.42
N LEU A 98 25.15 -9.47 -1.36
CA LEU A 98 25.22 -10.92 -1.20
C LEU A 98 25.83 -11.61 -2.43
N THR A 99 25.52 -11.10 -3.63
CA THR A 99 26.05 -11.63 -4.89
C THR A 99 27.55 -11.39 -4.98
N ILE A 100 28.01 -10.18 -4.63
CA ILE A 100 29.43 -9.82 -4.58
C ILE A 100 30.18 -10.66 -3.53
N ARG A 101 29.60 -10.86 -2.33
CA ARG A 101 30.19 -11.74 -1.31
C ARG A 101 30.32 -13.19 -1.77
N SER A 102 29.29 -13.74 -2.40
CA SER A 102 29.32 -15.12 -2.90
C SER A 102 30.37 -15.30 -3.99
N TYR A 103 30.49 -14.34 -4.91
CA TYR A 103 31.51 -14.38 -5.97
C TYR A 103 32.93 -14.32 -5.38
N LYS A 104 33.16 -13.46 -4.38
CA LYS A 104 34.44 -13.35 -3.69
C LYS A 104 34.80 -14.63 -2.93
N LYS A 105 33.82 -15.29 -2.29
CA LYS A 105 34.03 -16.55 -1.56
C LYS A 105 34.36 -17.73 -2.48
N LEU A 106 33.76 -17.77 -3.67
CA LEU A 106 34.04 -18.80 -4.68
C LEU A 106 35.42 -18.63 -5.32
N ASN A 107 35.87 -17.39 -5.52
CA ASN A 107 37.19 -17.12 -6.11
C ASN A 107 38.34 -17.41 -5.11
N VAL A 108 38.14 -17.14 -3.82
CA VAL A 108 39.14 -17.42 -2.78
C VAL A 108 39.34 -18.93 -2.52
N LYS A 109 38.33 -19.78 -2.78
CA LYS A 109 38.44 -21.24 -2.60
C LYS A 109 39.17 -21.94 -3.74
N LYS A 110 39.56 -21.21 -4.79
CA LYS A 110 40.17 -21.76 -6.02
C LYS A 110 41.70 -21.59 -6.07
N ILE A 111 42.32 -21.08 -5.02
CA ILE A 111 43.78 -20.95 -4.81
C ILE A 111 44.18 -21.91 -3.70
#